data_AF-A0A847V006-F1
#
_entry.id   AF-A0A847V006-F1
#
_cell.length_a   1.000
_cell.length_b   1.000
_cell.length_c   1.000
_cell.angle_alpha   90.00
_cell.angle_beta   90.00
_cell.angle_gamma   90.00
#
_symmetry.space_group_name_H-M   'P 1'
#
loop_
_entity.id
_entity.type
_entity.pdbx_description
1 polymer ?
#
loop_
_entity_poly.entity_id
_entity_poly.type
_entity_poly.pdbx_seq_one_letter_code
_entity_poly.pdbx_strand_id
1 'polypeptide(L)' 'IREVILLSLDRVGTSLGLDEVFLREASDLSDHPLLLGGGVRDVRDLERLEDLGLAGALVATAVHEGKIPLDAIRG' A
#
# COMPACT_ATOMS: atom_id res chain seq x y z
N ILE A 1 -19.87 3.16 -4.32
CA ILE A 1 -18.44 3.41 -4.55
C ILE A 1 -17.81 2.06 -4.88
N ARG A 2 -16.81 1.97 -5.77
CA ARG A 2 -16.21 0.67 -6.15
C ARG A 2 -14.94 0.35 -5.39
N GLU A 3 -14.15 1.36 -5.06
CA GLU A 3 -12.86 1.26 -4.37
C GLU A 3 -12.58 2.59 -3.67
N VAL A 4 -11.76 2.54 -2.63
CA VAL A 4 -11.31 3.70 -1.86
C VAL A 4 -9.78 3.72 -1.79
N ILE A 5 -9.19 4.90 -1.99
CA ILE A 5 -7.76 5.11 -1.81
C ILE A 5 -7.52 5.78 -0.45
N LEU A 6 -6.75 5.10 0.40
CA LEU A 6 -6.21 5.66 1.64
C LEU A 6 -4.83 6.25 1.35
N LEU A 7 -4.73 7.58 1.35
CA LEU A 7 -3.48 8.28 1.05
C LEU A 7 -2.84 8.86 2.33
N SER A 8 -1.76 8.25 2.80
CA SER A 8 -0.99 8.70 3.97
C SER A 8 0.08 9.73 3.57
N LEU A 9 -0.30 11.01 3.52
CA LEU A 9 0.56 12.10 3.03
C LEU A 9 1.88 12.26 3.79
N ASP A 10 1.88 11.97 5.09
CA ASP A 10 3.06 11.97 5.96
C ASP A 10 4.06 10.83 5.64
N ARG A 11 3.60 9.80 4.92
CA ARG A 11 4.39 8.62 4.53
C ARG A 11 4.74 8.58 3.05
N VAL A 12 4.16 9.44 2.22
CA VAL A 12 4.49 9.51 0.78
C VAL A 12 5.95 9.96 0.63
N GLY A 13 6.75 9.18 -0.11
CA GLY A 13 8.14 9.49 -0.40
C GLY A 13 9.12 9.30 0.76
N THR A 14 8.66 8.90 1.95
CA THR A 14 9.53 8.78 3.14
C THR A 14 10.08 7.37 3.36
N SER A 15 9.50 6.35 2.72
CA SER A 15 9.85 4.94 2.96
C SER A 15 9.77 4.52 4.44
N LEU A 16 8.90 5.17 5.25
CA LEU A 16 8.73 4.87 6.67
C LEU A 16 8.06 3.51 6.93
N GLY A 17 7.51 2.87 5.91
CA GLY A 17 6.76 1.63 6.05
C GLY A 17 5.29 1.85 6.39
N LEU A 18 4.61 0.73 6.58
CA LEU A 18 3.17 0.63 6.78
C LEU A 18 2.74 1.05 8.20
N ASP A 19 1.56 1.65 8.30
CA ASP A 19 0.86 1.80 9.58
C ASP A 19 -0.11 0.62 9.77
N GLU A 20 0.43 -0.53 10.16
CA GLU A 20 -0.35 -1.78 10.16
C GLU A 20 -1.59 -1.74 11.07
N VAL A 21 -1.53 -0.98 12.16
CA VAL A 21 -2.66 -0.83 13.09
C VAL A 21 -3.79 -0.08 12.40
N PHE A 22 -3.49 1.10 11.85
CA PHE A 22 -4.47 1.89 11.10
C PHE A 22 -5.04 1.13 9.91
N LEU A 23 -4.18 0.43 9.15
CA LEU A 23 -4.58 -0.30 7.96
C LEU A 23 -5.51 -1.47 8.27
N ARG A 24 -5.26 -2.20 9.36
CA ARG A 24 -6.13 -3.27 9.83
C ARG A 24 -7.49 -2.72 10.25
N GLU A 25 -7.50 -1.67 11.08
CA GLU A 25 -8.75 -1.05 11.52
C GLU A 25 -9.56 -0.51 10.33
N ALA A 26 -8.90 0.11 9.35
CA ALA A 26 -9.56 0.60 8.15
C ALA A 26 -10.16 -0.54 7.31
N SER A 27 -9.42 -1.64 7.12
CA SER A 27 -9.91 -2.82 6.41
C SER A 27 -11.12 -3.43 7.11
N ASP A 28 -11.07 -3.60 8.44
CA ASP A 28 -12.15 -4.17 9.23
C ASP A 28 -13.44 -3.31 9.21
N LEU A 29 -13.32 -1.99 9.00
CA LEU A 29 -14.45 -1.05 8.97
C LEU A 29 -15.04 -0.82 7.58
N SER A 30 -14.33 -1.18 6.51
CA SER A 30 -14.71 -0.81 5.15
C SER A 30 -15.48 -1.92 4.43
N ASP A 31 -16.68 -1.59 3.93
CA ASP A 31 -17.42 -2.45 3.00
C ASP A 31 -16.88 -2.39 1.55
N HIS A 32 -15.82 -1.62 1.31
CA HIS A 32 -15.23 -1.40 -0.01
C HIS A 32 -13.74 -1.77 -0.03
N PRO A 33 -13.23 -2.29 -1.17
CA PRO A 33 -11.82 -2.58 -1.32
C PRO A 33 -10.97 -1.32 -1.11
N LEU A 34 -9.88 -1.48 -0.36
CA LEU A 34 -8.99 -0.40 0.02
C LEU A 34 -7.65 -0.51 -0.71
N LEU A 35 -7.20 0.60 -1.28
CA LEU A 35 -5.87 0.76 -1.85
C LEU A 35 -5.05 1.72 -0.98
N LEU A 36 -3.83 1.34 -0.61
CA LEU A 36 -2.91 2.24 0.09
C LEU A 36 -2.09 3.10 -0.88
N GLY A 37 -2.03 4.40 -0.65
CA GLY A 37 -1.01 5.29 -1.21
C GLY A 37 -0.09 5.83 -0.11
N GLY A 38 1.21 5.60 -0.23
CA GLY A 38 2.23 6.11 0.70
C GLY A 38 2.79 5.04 1.65
N GLY A 39 4.08 5.15 1.96
CA GLY A 39 4.75 4.28 2.94
C GLY A 39 5.25 2.92 2.45
N VAL A 40 4.82 2.41 1.28
CA VAL A 40 5.28 1.11 0.75
C VAL A 40 6.77 1.15 0.36
N ARG A 41 7.57 0.23 0.91
CA ARG A 41 9.03 0.19 0.72
C ARG A 41 9.48 -0.84 -0.30
N ASP A 42 8.89 -2.03 -0.30
CA ASP A 42 9.32 -3.16 -1.12
C ASP A 42 8.19 -4.18 -1.33
N VAL A 43 8.52 -5.30 -1.98
CA VAL A 43 7.57 -6.39 -2.28
C VAL A 43 6.99 -7.01 -1.01
N ARG A 44 7.73 -7.04 0.11
CA ARG A 44 7.24 -7.63 1.37
C ARG A 44 6.15 -6.77 2.01
N ASP A 45 6.26 -5.45 1.86
CA ASP A 45 5.19 -4.56 2.27
C ASP A 45 3.92 -4.84 1.44
N LEU A 46 4.02 -5.20 0.16
CA LEU A 46 2.84 -5.59 -0.65
C LEU A 46 2.19 -6.88 -0.15
N GLU A 47 2.99 -7.91 0.14
CA GLU A 47 2.51 -9.16 0.76
C GLU A 47 1.83 -8.86 2.09
N ARG A 48 2.40 -7.93 2.88
CA ARG A 48 1.82 -7.53 4.16
C ARG A 48 0.49 -6.80 4.02
N LEU A 49 0.30 -6.01 2.97
CA LEU A 49 -0.98 -5.35 2.69
C LEU A 49 -2.08 -6.37 2.36
N GLU A 50 -1.74 -7.43 1.63
CA GLU A 50 -2.66 -8.53 1.37
C GLU A 50 -3.08 -9.22 2.68
N ASP A 51 -2.13 -9.52 3.58
CA ASP A 51 -2.41 -10.06 4.92
C ASP A 51 -3.29 -9.15 5.80
N LEU A 52 -3.24 -7.84 5.54
CA LEU A 52 -4.05 -6.83 6.23
C LEU A 52 -5.42 -6.63 5.58
N GLY A 53 -5.73 -7.35 4.50
CA GLY A 53 -7.02 -7.27 3.81
C GLY A 53 -7.15 -6.06 2.88
N LEU A 54 -6.04 -5.46 2.44
CA LEU A 54 -6.05 -4.42 1.41
C LEU A 54 -6.05 -5.05 0.01
N ALA A 55 -6.73 -4.38 -0.91
CA ALA A 55 -6.83 -4.81 -2.30
C ALA A 55 -5.56 -4.50 -3.11
N GLY A 56 -4.70 -3.61 -2.61
CA GLY A 56 -3.44 -3.27 -3.26
C GLY A 56 -2.86 -1.96 -2.79
N ALA A 57 -1.90 -1.45 -3.57
CA ALA A 57 -1.24 -0.18 -3.30
C ALA A 57 -0.86 0.59 -4.56
N LEU A 58 -0.82 1.91 -4.42
CA LEU A 58 -0.21 2.84 -5.35
C LEU A 58 1.27 2.97 -5.00
N VAL A 59 2.15 2.43 -5.84
CA VAL A 59 3.60 2.43 -5.64
C VAL A 59 4.29 3.35 -6.65
N ALA A 60 5.19 4.20 -6.14
CA ALA A 60 5.99 5.11 -6.97
C ALA A 60 7.45 5.13 -6.49
N THR A 61 7.71 5.58 -5.26
CA THR A 61 9.06 5.71 -4.69
C THR A 61 9.82 4.38 -4.69
N ALA A 62 9.21 3.30 -4.20
CA ALA A 62 9.83 1.97 -4.15
C ALA A 62 10.18 1.41 -5.54
N VAL A 63 9.40 1.76 -6.57
CA VAL A 63 9.68 1.38 -7.96
C VAL A 63 10.85 2.20 -8.51
N HIS A 64 10.84 3.52 -8.29
CA HIS A 64 11.91 4.41 -8.75
C HIS A 64 13.27 4.08 -8.10
N GLU A 65 13.25 3.61 -6.85
CA GLU A 65 14.45 3.16 -6.12
C GLU A 65 14.84 1.70 -6.43
N GLY A 66 14.08 0.98 -7.27
CA GLY A 66 14.36 -0.41 -7.64
C GLY A 66 14.10 -1.45 -6.55
N LYS A 67 13.43 -1.08 -5.46
CA LYS A 67 13.03 -2.01 -4.37
C LYS A 67 11.85 -2.88 -4.75
N ILE A 68 10.99 -2.38 -5.65
CA ILE A 68 10.01 -3.17 -6.38
C ILE A 68 10.47 -3.20 -7.83
N PRO A 69 10.93 -4.35 -8.34
CA PRO A 69 11.46 -4.43 -9.68
C PRO A 69 10.32 -4.34 -10.70
N LEU A 70 10.58 -3.72 -11.85
CA LEU A 70 9.56 -3.43 -12.87
C LEU A 70 8.94 -4.70 -13.47
N ASP A 71 9.67 -5.81 -13.49
CA ASP A 71 9.19 -7.12 -13.95
C ASP A 71 8.17 -7.76 -12.99
N ALA A 72 8.16 -7.34 -11.72
CA ALA A 72 7.13 -7.71 -10.76
C ALA A 72 5.80 -6.96 -10.99
N ILE A 73 5.81 -5.88 -11.77
CA ILE A 73 4.62 -5.08 -12.07
C ILE A 73 4.03 -5.52 -13.41
N ARG A 74 2.73 -5.82 -13.42
CA ARG A 74 1.98 -6.13 -14.63
C ARG A 74 0.94 -5.02 -14.86
N GLY A 75 0.96 -4.45 -16.06
CA GLY A 75 -0.05 -3.49 -16.54
C GLY A 75 -1.18 -4.18 -17.27
#